data_AF-A0A947RD32-F1
#
_entry.id   AF-A0A947RD32-F1
#
_cell.length_a   1.000
_cell.length_b   1.000
_cell.length_c   1.000
_cell.angle_alpha   90.00
_cell.angle_beta   90.00
_cell.angle_gamma   90.00
#
_symmetry.space_group_name_H-M   'P 1'
#
loop_
_entity.id
_entity.type
_entity.pdbx_description
1 polymer ?
#
loop_
_entity_poly.entity_id
_entity_poly.type
_entity_poly.pdbx_seq_one_letter_code
_entity_poly.pdbx_strand_id
1 'polypeptide(L)'
;IAAFIVNIILNQFNPGFTGQPIAHTSHVWNFLGMVLAGMAFALAGGCPGRQCFMAGEGDSDASTFVIGMIVGAAFAHNFFLAAGPDKMVDGALKIGGPGPNGVIAVIVGLVFCLVVGLLMKPANYKTRVSGVN
;
A
#
# COMPACT_ATOMS: atom_id res chain seq x y z
N ILE A 1 14.23 15.02 -2.56
CA ILE A 1 15.60 15.56 -2.78
C ILE A 1 16.60 14.92 -1.81
N ALA A 2 16.39 15.00 -0.49
CA ALA A 2 17.31 14.39 0.49
C ALA A 2 17.56 12.88 0.26
N ALA A 3 16.52 12.06 0.09
CA ALA A 3 16.67 10.62 -0.16
C ALA A 3 17.45 10.29 -1.44
N PHE A 4 17.35 11.12 -2.49
CA PHE A 4 18.07 10.93 -3.73
C PHE A 4 19.58 11.18 -3.55
N ILE A 5 19.95 12.27 -2.86
CA ILE A 5 21.34 12.59 -2.56
C ILE A 5 21.96 11.52 -1.67
N VAL A 6 21.23 11.07 -0.63
CA VAL A 6 21.70 10.02 0.28
C VAL A 6 21.92 8.70 -0.47
N ASN A 7 21.01 8.30 -1.37
CA ASN A 7 21.20 7.08 -2.18
C ASN A 7 22.42 7.15 -3.10
N ILE A 8 22.80 8.34 -3.61
CA ILE A 8 24.03 8.51 -4.38
C ILE A 8 25.25 8.37 -3.48
N ILE A 9 25.27 9.04 -2.31
CA ILE A 9 26.37 8.95 -1.34
C ILE A 9 26.58 7.51 -0.88
N LEU A 10 25.49 6.77 -0.64
CA LEU A 10 25.51 5.38 -0.20
C LEU A 10 25.72 4.37 -1.36
N ASN A 11 25.89 4.83 -2.61
CA ASN A 11 25.96 3.98 -3.81
C ASN A 11 24.77 3.00 -3.96
N GLN A 12 23.60 3.35 -3.42
CA GLN A 12 22.36 2.56 -3.52
C GLN A 12 21.45 3.02 -4.67
N PHE A 13 21.87 4.03 -5.44
CA PHE A 13 21.13 4.48 -6.60
C PHE A 13 21.27 3.49 -7.76
N ASN A 14 20.22 2.69 -8.01
CA ASN A 14 20.13 1.81 -9.16
C ASN A 14 19.05 2.32 -10.14
N PRO A 15 19.42 2.95 -11.27
CA PRO A 15 18.46 3.39 -12.27
C PRO A 15 17.91 2.19 -13.04
N GLY A 16 16.67 1.79 -12.75
CA GLY A 16 15.98 0.69 -13.45
C GLY A 16 14.80 0.15 -12.65
N PHE A 17 13.92 -0.59 -13.32
CA PHE A 17 12.75 -1.22 -12.67
C PHE A 17 13.02 -2.65 -12.19
N THR A 18 14.07 -3.30 -12.71
CA THR A 18 14.44 -4.69 -12.44
C THR A 18 15.41 -4.79 -11.28
N GLY A 19 15.28 -5.83 -10.44
CA GLY A 19 16.25 -6.11 -9.38
C GLY A 19 16.31 -5.04 -8.29
N GLN A 20 15.24 -4.24 -8.15
CA GLN A 20 15.07 -3.31 -7.04
C GLN A 20 14.81 -4.11 -5.76
N PRO A 21 15.47 -3.79 -4.63
CA PRO A 21 15.24 -4.48 -3.36
C PRO A 21 13.75 -4.46 -2.99
N ILE A 22 13.21 -5.62 -2.56
CA ILE A 22 11.83 -5.80 -2.07
C ILE A 22 10.73 -5.63 -3.15
N ALA A 23 11.05 -5.04 -4.31
CA ALA A 23 10.11 -4.83 -5.39
C ALA A 23 10.03 -6.04 -6.35
N HIS A 24 8.95 -6.08 -7.14
CA HIS A 24 8.79 -7.00 -8.24
C HIS A 24 8.45 -6.27 -9.54
N THR A 25 8.86 -6.84 -10.67
CA THR A 25 8.64 -6.25 -12.01
C THR A 25 7.31 -6.60 -12.65
N SER A 26 6.41 -7.32 -11.98
CA SER A 26 5.03 -7.46 -12.45
C SER A 26 4.27 -6.13 -12.31
N HIS A 27 4.45 -5.25 -13.30
CA HIS A 27 4.00 -3.86 -13.31
C HIS A 27 2.51 -3.68 -13.04
N VAL A 28 1.66 -4.53 -13.62
CA VAL A 28 0.20 -4.48 -13.41
C VAL A 28 -0.15 -4.70 -11.95
N TRP A 29 0.40 -5.75 -11.34
CA TRP A 29 0.12 -6.10 -9.95
C TRP A 29 0.76 -5.15 -8.95
N ASN A 30 1.91 -4.59 -9.29
CA ASN A 30 2.55 -3.53 -8.51
C ASN A 30 1.67 -2.28 -8.50
N PHE A 31 1.21 -1.84 -9.67
CA PHE A 31 0.30 -0.70 -9.79
C PHE A 31 -1.02 -0.95 -9.04
N LEU A 32 -1.68 -2.09 -9.28
CA LEU A 32 -2.95 -2.42 -8.63
C LEU A 32 -2.83 -2.57 -7.11
N GLY A 33 -1.73 -3.15 -6.63
CA GLY A 33 -1.44 -3.24 -5.19
C GLY A 33 -1.29 -1.86 -4.55
N MET A 34 -0.60 -0.93 -5.22
CA MET A 34 -0.45 0.44 -4.73
C MET A 34 -1.75 1.25 -4.83
N VAL A 35 -2.58 1.01 -5.84
CA VAL A 35 -3.93 1.59 -5.94
C VAL A 35 -4.80 1.11 -4.79
N LEU A 36 -4.78 -0.19 -4.48
CA LEU A 36 -5.50 -0.75 -3.34
C LEU A 36 -5.04 -0.12 -2.02
N ALA A 37 -3.73 -0.05 -1.78
CA ALA A 37 -3.17 0.59 -0.59
C ALA A 37 -3.62 2.07 -0.49
N GLY A 38 -3.52 2.83 -1.58
CA GLY A 38 -3.95 4.23 -1.63
C GLY A 38 -5.44 4.41 -1.33
N MET A 39 -6.29 3.55 -1.88
CA MET A 39 -7.74 3.55 -1.62
C MET A 39 -8.05 3.24 -0.15
N ALA A 40 -7.42 2.21 0.42
CA ALA A 40 -7.60 1.84 1.82
C ALA A 40 -7.17 2.97 2.77
N PHE A 41 -6.03 3.62 2.49
CA PHE A 41 -5.50 4.74 3.28
C PHE A 41 -6.35 6.01 3.14
N ALA A 42 -6.89 6.28 1.95
CA ALA A 42 -7.83 7.38 1.76
C ALA A 42 -9.12 7.19 2.58
N LEU A 43 -9.64 5.96 2.64
CA LEU A 43 -10.81 5.61 3.45
C LEU A 43 -10.52 5.66 4.96
N ALA A 44 -9.30 5.29 5.37
CA ALA A 44 -8.88 5.26 6.77
C ALA A 44 -8.37 6.61 7.32
N GLY A 45 -8.50 7.71 6.56
CA GLY A 45 -8.24 9.06 7.06
C GLY A 45 -6.81 9.59 6.88
N GLY A 46 -5.95 8.93 6.09
CA GLY A 46 -4.64 9.49 5.75
C GLY A 46 -3.57 8.47 5.39
N CYS A 47 -2.33 8.94 5.19
CA CYS A 47 -1.20 8.07 4.88
C CYS A 47 -0.72 7.29 6.12
N PRO A 48 -0.13 6.10 5.93
CA PRO A 48 0.26 5.23 7.04
C PRO A 48 1.27 5.87 7.98
N GLY A 49 2.20 6.69 7.46
CA GLY A 49 3.18 7.39 8.28
C GLY A 49 2.56 8.40 9.25
N ARG A 50 1.55 9.16 8.79
CA ARG A 50 0.83 10.12 9.64
C ARG A 50 0.12 9.41 10.80
N GLN A 51 -0.50 8.27 10.50
CA GLN A 51 -1.21 7.50 11.52
C GLN A 51 -0.28 6.93 12.59
N CYS A 52 0.94 6.52 12.21
CA CYS A 52 1.96 6.11 13.19
C CYS A 52 2.38 7.27 14.13
N PHE A 53 2.53 8.49 13.60
CA PHE A 53 2.88 9.64 14.44
C PHE A 53 1.73 10.03 15.39
N MET A 54 0.49 10.11 14.89
CA MET A 54 -0.68 10.45 15.73
C MET A 54 -0.95 9.39 16.80
N ALA A 55 -0.76 8.10 16.48
CA ALA A 55 -0.80 7.04 17.48
C ALA A 55 0.25 7.25 18.59
N GLY A 56 1.44 7.75 18.25
CA GLY A 56 2.49 8.11 19.21
C GLY A 56 2.17 9.34 20.06
N GLU A 57 1.32 10.24 19.57
CA GLU A 57 0.81 11.41 20.30
C GLU A 57 -0.39 11.06 21.21
N GLY A 58 -0.88 9.82 21.16
CA GLY A 58 -1.99 9.34 22.00
C GLY A 58 -3.36 9.31 21.33
N ASP A 59 -3.43 9.43 20.01
CA ASP A 59 -4.68 9.28 19.26
C ASP A 59 -5.12 7.80 19.22
N SER A 60 -6.24 7.49 19.86
CA SER A 60 -6.79 6.13 19.92
C SER A 60 -7.29 5.62 18.57
N ASP A 61 -7.83 6.50 17.73
CA ASP A 61 -8.37 6.15 16.42
C ASP A 61 -7.21 5.77 15.49
N ALA A 62 -6.14 6.58 15.49
CA ALA A 62 -4.91 6.28 14.77
C ALA A 62 -4.25 4.98 15.28
N SER A 63 -4.26 4.74 16.59
CA SER A 63 -3.72 3.52 17.20
C SER A 63 -4.46 2.26 16.73
N THR A 64 -5.80 2.30 16.65
CA THR A 64 -6.58 1.16 16.14
C THR A 64 -6.25 0.85 14.68
N PHE A 65 -6.03 1.89 13.88
CA PHE A 65 -5.59 1.73 12.49
C PHE A 65 -4.20 1.09 12.39
N VAL A 66 -3.23 1.55 13.19
CA VAL A 66 -1.86 0.99 13.21
C VAL A 66 -1.86 -0.47 13.64
N ILE A 67 -2.62 -0.83 14.68
CA ILE A 67 -2.78 -2.22 15.11
C ILE A 67 -3.40 -3.05 13.97
N GLY A 68 -4.43 -2.52 13.31
CA GLY A 68 -5.05 -3.15 12.14
C GLY A 68 -4.05 -3.41 11.00
N MET A 69 -3.17 -2.45 10.70
CA MET A 69 -2.10 -2.63 9.71
C MET A 69 -1.12 -3.74 10.11
N ILE A 70 -0.70 -3.79 11.38
CA ILE A 70 0.23 -4.82 11.88
C ILE A 70 -0.41 -6.21 11.78
N VAL A 71 -1.65 -6.36 12.24
CA VAL A 71 -2.39 -7.62 12.16
C VAL A 71 -2.57 -8.02 10.69
N GLY A 72 -3.00 -7.10 9.84
CA GLY A 72 -3.15 -7.35 8.40
C GLY A 72 -1.85 -7.78 7.72
N ALA A 73 -0.73 -7.14 8.05
CA ALA A 73 0.59 -7.52 7.56
C ALA A 73 0.98 -8.93 8.05
N ALA A 74 0.74 -9.24 9.32
CA ALA A 74 0.98 -10.58 9.85
C ALA A 74 0.17 -11.64 9.08
N PHE A 75 -1.12 -11.40 8.83
CA PHE A 75 -1.92 -12.30 7.99
C PHE A 75 -1.35 -12.42 6.57
N ALA A 76 -1.00 -11.30 5.93
CA ALA A 76 -0.50 -11.32 4.56
C ALA A 76 0.81 -12.12 4.41
N HIS A 77 1.71 -12.00 5.37
CA HIS A 77 2.99 -12.69 5.38
C HIS A 77 2.89 -14.17 5.79
N ASN A 78 1.92 -14.56 6.64
CA ASN A 78 1.76 -15.96 7.07
C ASN A 78 0.92 -16.82 6.11
N PHE A 79 -0.04 -16.23 5.40
CA PHE A 79 -0.95 -16.96 4.51
C PHE A 79 -0.57 -16.88 3.02
N PHE A 80 0.70 -16.56 2.72
CA PHE A 80 1.23 -16.47 1.35
C PHE A 80 0.45 -15.49 0.44
N LEU A 81 -0.07 -14.40 1.01
CA LEU A 81 -0.76 -13.34 0.26
C LEU A 81 0.21 -12.24 -0.19
N ALA A 82 1.33 -12.08 0.55
CA ALA A 82 2.38 -11.14 0.22
C ALA A 82 3.07 -11.48 -1.11
N ALA A 83 3.34 -10.46 -1.92
CA ALA A 83 4.09 -10.61 -3.16
C ALA A 83 5.56 -10.92 -2.90
N GLY A 84 6.12 -11.82 -3.69
CA GLY A 84 7.56 -12.10 -3.65
C GLY A 84 8.35 -11.05 -4.43
N PRO A 85 9.54 -10.64 -3.97
CA PRO A 85 10.41 -9.75 -4.73
C PRO A 85 11.01 -10.46 -5.95
N ASP A 86 11.52 -9.68 -6.90
CA ASP A 86 12.36 -10.21 -7.98
C ASP A 86 13.60 -10.89 -7.41
N LYS A 87 13.97 -12.06 -7.96
CA LYS A 87 15.15 -12.82 -7.53
C LYS A 87 16.07 -13.07 -8.72
N MET A 88 17.37 -12.88 -8.53
CA MET A 88 18.37 -13.32 -9.49
C MET A 88 18.68 -14.79 -9.23
N VAL A 89 18.36 -15.68 -10.18
CA VAL A 89 18.64 -17.12 -10.10
C VAL A 89 19.42 -17.50 -11.35
N ASP A 90 20.61 -18.09 -11.17
CA ASP A 90 21.49 -18.56 -12.26
C ASP A 90 21.77 -17.51 -13.36
N GLY A 91 21.95 -16.24 -12.96
CA GLY A 91 22.20 -15.14 -13.88
C GLY A 91 20.98 -14.63 -14.65
N ALA A 92 19.80 -15.23 -14.44
CA ALA A 92 18.54 -14.79 -15.01
C ALA A 92 17.64 -14.10 -13.96
N LEU A 93 16.95 -13.04 -14.38
CA LEU A 93 15.97 -12.35 -13.55
C LEU A 93 14.69 -13.20 -13.47
N LYS A 94 14.40 -13.76 -12.30
CA LYS A 94 13.11 -14.36 -12.00
C LYS A 94 12.16 -13.28 -11.49
N ILE A 95 11.18 -12.94 -12.32
CA ILE A 95 10.15 -11.94 -12.02
C ILE A 95 9.33 -12.43 -10.83
N GLY A 96 9.29 -11.61 -9.78
CA GLY A 96 8.46 -11.80 -8.61
C GLY A 96 7.02 -11.33 -8.84
N GLY A 97 6.27 -11.26 -7.75
CA GLY A 97 4.88 -10.82 -7.79
C GLY A 97 4.00 -11.59 -6.82
N PRO A 98 2.71 -11.21 -6.74
CA PRO A 98 1.73 -11.95 -5.95
C PRO A 98 1.52 -13.35 -6.52
N GLY A 99 1.47 -14.35 -5.65
CA GLY A 99 0.98 -15.68 -6.02
C GLY A 99 -0.54 -15.66 -6.34
N PRO A 100 -1.12 -16.79 -6.74
CA PRO A 100 -2.56 -16.87 -7.06
C PRO A 100 -3.46 -16.33 -5.95
N ASN A 101 -3.12 -16.65 -4.69
CA ASN A 101 -3.87 -16.17 -3.51
C ASN A 101 -3.71 -14.64 -3.31
N GLY A 102 -2.51 -14.09 -3.57
CA GLY A 102 -2.25 -12.66 -3.48
C GLY A 102 -3.01 -11.87 -4.55
N VAL A 103 -3.12 -12.41 -5.77
CA VAL A 103 -3.94 -11.82 -6.85
C VAL A 103 -5.41 -11.74 -6.42
N ILE A 104 -5.96 -12.83 -5.88
CA ILE A 104 -7.33 -12.86 -5.38
C ILE A 104 -7.52 -11.84 -4.26
N ALA A 105 -6.57 -11.77 -3.31
CA ALA A 105 -6.62 -10.82 -2.20
C ALA A 105 -6.64 -9.35 -2.68
N VAL A 106 -5.83 -9.01 -3.69
CA VAL A 106 -5.83 -7.65 -4.27
C VAL A 106 -7.18 -7.32 -4.91
N ILE A 107 -7.75 -8.25 -5.69
CA ILE A 107 -9.05 -8.03 -6.35
C ILE A 107 -10.17 -7.87 -5.30
N VAL A 108 -10.23 -8.77 -4.32
CA VAL A 108 -11.22 -8.71 -3.24
C VAL A 108 -11.08 -7.42 -2.44
N GLY A 109 -9.85 -7.00 -2.13
CA GLY A 109 -9.57 -5.73 -1.45
C GLY A 109 -10.04 -4.51 -2.25
N LEU A 110 -9.82 -4.50 -3.58
CA LEU A 110 -10.29 -3.42 -4.44
C LEU A 110 -11.80 -3.33 -4.47
N VAL A 111 -12.48 -4.47 -4.63
CA VAL A 111 -13.95 -4.53 -4.59
C VAL A 111 -14.47 -4.05 -3.23
N PHE A 112 -13.87 -4.51 -2.13
CA PHE A 112 -14.24 -4.07 -0.79
C PHE A 112 -14.10 -2.56 -0.61
N CYS A 113 -12.95 -1.99 -1.00
CA CYS A 113 -12.71 -0.54 -0.91
C CYS A 113 -13.70 0.26 -1.77
N LEU A 114 -14.03 -0.22 -2.97
CA LEU A 114 -15.03 0.41 -3.83
C LEU A 114 -16.42 0.36 -3.22
N VAL A 115 -16.84 -0.80 -2.68
CA VAL A 115 -18.13 -0.96 -2.03
C VAL A 115 -18.26 -0.03 -0.83
N VAL A 116 -17.26 0.00 0.07
CA VAL A 116 -17.25 0.89 1.24
C VAL A 116 -17.29 2.36 0.82
N GLY A 117 -16.45 2.76 -0.14
CA GLY A 117 -16.42 4.13 -0.64
C GLY A 117 -17.73 4.58 -1.28
N LEU A 118 -18.43 3.69 -1.98
CA LEU A 118 -19.72 4.00 -2.61
C LEU A 118 -20.87 3.99 -1.60
N LEU A 119 -20.87 3.08 -0.62
CA LEU A 119 -21.90 3.02 0.42
C LEU A 119 -21.83 4.20 1.39
N MET A 120 -20.62 4.67 1.70
CA MET A 120 -20.41 5.82 2.60
C MET A 120 -20.52 7.16 1.90
N LYS A 121 -20.83 7.19 0.59
CA LYS A 121 -21.08 8.44 -0.15
C LYS A 121 -22.35 9.10 0.39
N PRO A 122 -22.29 10.27 1.04
CA PRO A 122 -23.51 10.95 1.46
C PRO A 122 -24.31 11.38 0.22
N ALA A 123 -25.61 11.08 0.21
CA ALA A 123 -26.56 11.56 -0.80
C ALA A 123 -26.57 13.11 -0.94
N ASN A 124 -26.00 13.79 0.04
CA ASN A 124 -25.93 15.24 0.21
C ASN A 124 -24.51 15.83 0.02
N TYR A 125 -23.66 15.22 -0.82
CA TYR A 125 -22.33 15.78 -1.12
C TYR A 125 -22.40 17.27 -1.54
N LYS A 126 -23.46 17.69 -2.24
CA LYS A 126 -23.63 19.08 -2.70
C LYS A 126 -23.91 20.10 -1.58
N THR A 127 -24.52 19.71 -0.44
CA THR A 127 -24.85 20.66 0.64
C THR A 127 -23.70 20.89 1.64
N ARG A 128 -22.77 19.93 1.79
CA ARG A 128 -21.61 20.11 2.68
C ARG A 128 -20.55 21.05 2.10
N VAL A 129 -20.44 21.15 0.78
CA VAL A 129 -19.55 22.12 0.10
C VAL A 129 -20.18 23.49 -0.10
N SER A 130 -21.52 23.62 -0.10
CA SER A 130 -22.17 24.95 -0.22
C SER A 130 -22.31 25.70 1.11
N GLY A 131 -22.09 25.05 2.25
CA GLY A 131 -22.07 25.65 3.58
C GLY A 131 -20.71 26.23 4.01
N VAL A 132 -19.72 26.19 3.12
CA VAL A 132 -18.43 26.87 3.26
C VAL A 132 -18.43 28.05 2.28
N ASN A 133 -19.25 29.06 2.56
CA ASN A 133 -19.12 30.42 2.03
C ASN A 133 -19.39 31.39 3.19
#